data_AF-T1GZM1-F1
#
_entry.id   AF-T1GZM1-F1
#
_cell.length_a   1.000
_cell.length_b   1.000
_cell.length_c   1.000
_cell.angle_alpha   90.00
_cell.angle_beta   90.00
_cell.angle_gamma   90.00
#
_symmetry.space_group_name_H-M   'P 1'
#
loop_
_entity.id
_entity.type
_entity.pdbx_description
1 polymer ?
#
loop_
_entity_poly.entity_id
_entity_poly.type
_entity_poly.pdbx_seq_one_letter_code
_entity_poly.pdbx_strand_id
1 'polypeptide(L)' 'MVLSACSPYFKALLEENPSKHPIIILKDVSYIHLQAILEFMYAGEVNVSQEQLPAFLKTADRLKVKGLAETPGSIKREG' A
#
# COMPACT_ATOMS: atom_id res chain seq x y z
N MET A 1 -2.84 -5.25 12.88
CA MET A 1 -3.21 -3.82 13.05
C MET A 1 -2.46 -2.88 12.13
N VAL A 2 -1.13 -3.00 11.95
CA VAL A 2 -0.34 -2.09 11.08
C VAL A 2 -0.89 -2.00 9.66
N LEU A 3 -1.11 -3.14 8.99
CA LEU A 3 -1.70 -3.19 7.64
C LEU A 3 -3.00 -2.37 7.53
N SER A 4 -3.95 -2.56 8.47
CA SER A 4 -5.22 -1.83 8.51
C SER A 4 -5.06 -0.34 8.80
N ALA A 5 -4.07 0.03 9.63
CA ALA A 5 -3.79 1.43 9.96
C ALA A 5 -3.22 2.17 8.74
N CYS A 6 -2.36 1.51 7.97
CA CYS A 6 -1.68 2.07 6.81
C CYS A 6 -2.48 1.94 5.50
N SER A 7 -3.51 1.09 5.43
CA SER A 7 -4.27 0.86 4.20
C SER A 7 -5.76 0.61 4.49
N PRO A 8 -6.67 1.47 3.98
CA PRO A 8 -8.11 1.20 4.01
C PRO A 8 -8.49 -0.08 3.26
N TYR A 9 -7.74 -0.48 2.23
CA TYR A 9 -7.96 -1.74 1.51
C TYR A 9 -7.72 -2.94 2.43
N PHE A 10 -6.55 -3.01 3.10
CA PHE A 10 -6.28 -4.09 4.03
C PHE A 10 -7.17 -4.04 5.27
N LYS A 11 -7.59 -2.85 5.70
CA LYS A 11 -8.60 -2.72 6.76
C LYS A 11 -9.89 -3.44 6.39
N ALA A 12 -10.51 -3.09 5.25
CA ALA A 12 -11.76 -3.70 4.80
C ALA A 12 -11.61 -5.22 4.62
N LEU A 13 -10.53 -5.66 3.95
CA LEU A 13 -10.32 -7.07 3.65
C LEU A 13 -10.18 -7.94 4.93
N LEU A 14 -9.49 -7.43 5.96
CA LEU A 14 -9.31 -8.15 7.22
C LEU A 14 -10.58 -8.11 8.09
N GLU A 15 -11.37 -7.03 8.01
CA GLU A 15 -12.66 -6.92 8.70
C GLU A 15 -13.71 -7.88 8.09
N GLU A 16 -13.70 -8.05 6.76
CA GLU A 16 -14.59 -8.98 6.05
C GLU A 16 -14.22 -10.46 6.25
N ASN A 17 -12.96 -10.75 6.61
CA ASN A 17 -12.44 -12.11 6.75
C ASN A 17 -11.83 -12.35 8.15
N PRO A 18 -12.64 -12.34 9.22
CA PRO A 18 -12.15 -12.53 10.58
C PRO A 18 -11.62 -13.95 10.77
N SER A 19 -10.29 -14.08 10.75
CA SER A 19 -9.57 -15.34 10.97
C SER A 19 -8.33 -15.08 11.82
N LYS A 20 -7.93 -16.08 12.63
CA LYS A 20 -6.62 -16.05 13.33
C LYS A 20 -5.44 -16.08 12.35
N HIS A 21 -5.63 -16.68 11.18
CA HIS A 21 -4.63 -16.80 10.12
C HIS A 21 -5.29 -16.42 8.78
N PRO A 22 -5.45 -15.12 8.50
CA PRO A 22 -6.03 -14.67 7.25
C PRO A 22 -5.11 -15.03 6.09
N ILE A 23 -5.66 -15.64 5.04
CA ILE A 23 -4.97 -15.87 3.77
C ILE A 23 -5.47 -14.82 2.78
N ILE A 24 -4.57 -13.98 2.29
CA ILE A 24 -4.89 -12.88 1.37
C ILE A 24 -4.30 -13.21 0.00
N ILE A 25 -5.14 -13.23 -1.02
CA ILE A 25 -4.72 -13.45 -2.41
C ILE A 25 -4.68 -12.10 -3.11
N LEU A 26 -3.47 -11.63 -3.45
CA LEU A 26 -3.25 -10.38 -4.15
C LEU A 26 -2.97 -10.65 -5.63
N LYS A 27 -3.96 -10.39 -6.48
CA LYS A 27 -3.83 -10.59 -7.93
C LYS A 27 -3.01 -9.47 -8.56
N ASP A 28 -2.11 -9.83 -9.47
CA ASP A 28 -1.29 -8.90 -10.26
C ASP A 28 -0.46 -7.95 -9.40
N VAL A 29 0.00 -8.41 -8.24
CA VAL A 29 0.90 -7.67 -7.35
C VAL A 29 2.28 -8.31 -7.41
N SER A 30 3.27 -7.53 -7.83
CA SER A 30 4.67 -7.97 -7.82
C SER A 30 5.13 -8.22 -6.38
N TYR A 31 5.79 -9.35 -6.16
CA TYR A 31 6.39 -9.68 -4.87
C TYR A 31 7.35 -8.58 -4.38
N ILE A 32 8.19 -8.06 -5.28
CA ILE A 32 9.18 -7.03 -4.96
C ILE A 32 8.49 -5.76 -4.48
N HIS A 33 7.41 -5.35 -5.14
CA HIS A 33 6.67 -4.15 -4.74
C HIS A 33 5.89 -4.37 -3.44
N LEU A 34 5.33 -5.56 -3.23
CA LEU A 34 4.66 -5.89 -1.96
C LEU A 34 5.64 -5.86 -0.80
N GLN A 35 6.82 -6.46 -0.94
CA GLN A 35 7.86 -6.44 0.09
C GLN A 35 8.25 -5.00 0.44
N ALA A 36 8.51 -4.17 -0.57
CA ALA A 36 8.84 -2.75 -0.37
C ALA A 36 7.71 -1.97 0.30
N ILE A 37 6.45 -2.26 -0.04
CA ILE A 37 5.28 -1.64 0.62
C ILE A 37 5.21 -2.04 2.10
N LEU A 38 5.45 -3.31 2.41
CA LEU A 38 5.47 -3.78 3.79
C LEU A 38 6.61 -3.11 4.56
N GLU A 39 7.80 -3.03 3.98
CA GLU A 39 8.93 -2.32 4.58
C GLU A 39 8.57 -0.87 4.90
N PHE A 40 8.01 -0.12 3.94
CA PHE A 40 7.50 1.23 4.18
C PHE A 40 6.48 1.29 5.33
N MET A 41 5.52 0.37 5.38
CA MET A 41 4.49 0.37 6.44
C MET A 41 5.06 0.14 7.85
N TYR A 42 6.12 -0.66 7.98
CA TYR A 42 6.69 -1.04 9.27
C TYR A 42 7.88 -0.17 9.70
N ALA A 43 8.68 0.32 8.75
CA ALA A 43 9.86 1.15 8.99
C ALA A 43 9.61 2.64 8.79
N GLY A 44 8.55 3.02 8.07
CA GLY A 44 8.21 4.40 7.71
C GLY A 44 8.88 4.90 6.43
N GLU A 45 9.85 4.15 5.90
CA GLU A 45 10.57 4.46 4.66
C GLU A 45 10.94 3.17 3.90
N VAL A 46 11.27 3.31 2.61
CA VAL A 46 11.78 2.23 1.77
C VAL A 46 12.63 2.81 0.65
N ASN A 47 13.62 2.05 0.20
CA ASN A 47 14.42 2.42 -0.97
C ASN A 47 13.98 1.63 -2.21
N VAL A 48 13.68 2.33 -3.30
CA VAL A 48 13.22 1.74 -4.56
C VAL A 48 14.01 2.36 -5.71
N SER A 49 14.44 1.56 -6.68
CA SER A 49 15.15 2.10 -7.84
C SER A 49 14.23 3.02 -8.66
N GLN A 50 14.82 4.04 -9.30
CA GLN A 50 14.07 5.02 -10.08
C GLN A 50 13.23 4.38 -11.19
N GLU A 51 13.72 3.29 -11.79
CA GLU A 51 13.03 2.52 -12.81
C GLU A 51 11.79 1.78 -12.27
N GLN A 52 11.84 1.33 -11.01
CA GLN A 52 10.76 0.59 -10.36
C GLN A 52 9.72 1.51 -9.70
N LEU A 53 10.10 2.76 -9.41
CA LEU A 53 9.26 3.72 -8.68
C LEU A 53 7.84 3.87 -9.26
N PRO A 54 7.63 4.02 -10.58
CA PRO A 54 6.26 4.16 -11.12
C PRO A 54 5.40 2.92 -10.87
N ALA A 55 5.96 1.72 -11.03
CA ALA A 55 5.24 0.47 -10.82
C ALA A 55 4.98 0.18 -9.33
N PHE A 56 5.93 0.55 -8.46
CA PHE A 56 5.77 0.54 -7.02
C PHE A 56 4.61 1.45 -6.57
N LEU A 57 4.60 2.72 -7.01
CA LEU A 57 3.54 3.66 -6.65
C LEU A 57 2.17 3.21 -7.16
N LYS A 58 2.09 2.66 -8.38
CA LYS A 58 0.85 2.05 -8.90
C LYS A 58 0.34 0.90 -8.02
N THR A 59 1.25 0.08 -7.48
CA THR A 59 0.89 -1.00 -6.56
C THR A 59 0.44 -0.45 -5.21
N ALA A 60 1.13 0.55 -4.68
CA ALA A 60 0.76 1.23 -3.43
C ALA A 60 -0.61 1.91 -3.53
N ASP A 61 -0.92 2.52 -4.68
CA ASP A 61 -2.22 3.11 -4.97
C ASP A 61 -3.35 2.06 -5.00
N ARG A 62 -3.14 0.95 -5.71
CA ARG A 62 -4.09 -0.18 -5.74
C ARG A 62 -4.37 -0.74 -4.34
N LEU A 63 -3.34 -0.83 -3.50
CA LEU A 63 -3.44 -1.27 -2.11
C LEU A 63 -3.84 -0.13 -1.17
N LYS A 64 -4.14 1.07 -1.68
CA LYS A 64 -4.57 2.26 -0.93
C LYS A 64 -3.65 2.59 0.26
N VAL A 65 -2.34 2.49 0.07
CA VAL A 65 -1.35 2.72 1.14
C VAL A 65 -1.25 4.21 1.44
N LYS A 66 -1.62 4.62 2.65
CA LYS A 66 -1.54 6.02 3.09
C LYS A 66 -0.10 6.53 2.99
N GLY A 67 0.07 7.76 2.49
CA GLY A 67 1.38 8.39 2.29
C GLY A 67 2.08 8.00 0.98
N LEU A 68 1.59 6.98 0.26
CA LEU A 68 2.10 6.57 -1.05
C LEU A 68 1.04 6.58 -2.16
N ALA A 69 -0.22 6.30 -1.79
CA ALA A 69 -1.37 6.39 -2.68
C ALA A 69 -1.85 7.85 -2.77
N GLU A 70 -2.19 8.29 -3.98
CA GLU A 70 -2.76 9.63 -4.16
C GLU A 70 -4.15 9.69 -3.50
N THR A 71 -4.40 10.75 -2.74
CA THR A 71 -5.76 11.05 -2.30
C THR A 71 -6.42 11.85 -3.42
N PRO A 72 -7.56 11.43 -3.99
CA PRO A 72 -8.29 12.26 -4.95
C PRO A 72 -8.74 13.54 -4.22
N GLY A 73 -7.99 14.62 -4.37
CA GLY A 73 -8.21 15.89 -3.67
C GLY A 73 -6.97 16.72 -3.36
N SER A 74 -5.76 16.18 -3.47
CA SER A 74 -4.53 16.94 -3.16
C SER A 74 -3.83 17.52 -4.39
N ILE A 75 -4.55 18.28 -5.22
CA ILE A 75 -3.95 19.36 -6.03
C ILE A 75 -4.89 20.57 -6.00
N LYS A 76 -4.53 21.55 -5.17
CA LYS A 76 -4.44 22.98 -5.52
C LYS A 76 -3.73 23.71 -4.38
N ARG A 77 -2.41 23.81 -4.47
CA ARG A 77 -1.70 25.00 -4.01
C ARG A 77 -1.23 25.72 -5.28
N GLU A 78 -2.16 26.48 -5.86
CA GLU A 78 -1.85 27.53 -6.81
C GLU A 78 -1.62 28.81 -5.99
N GLY A 79 -0.52 29.53 -6.28
CA GLY A 79 -0.37 30.97 -6.03
C GLY A 79 -0.22 31.41 -4.60
#